data_AF-A0A4R9EP30-F1
#
_entry.id   AF-A0A4R9EP30-F1
#
_cell.length_a   1.000
_cell.length_b   1.000
_cell.length_c   1.000
_cell.angle_alpha   90.00
_cell.angle_beta   90.00
_cell.angle_gamma   90.00
#
_symmetry.space_group_name_H-M   'P 1'
#
loop_
_entity.id
_entity.type
_entity.pdbx_description
1 polymer ?
#
loop_
_entity_poly.entity_id
_entity_poly.type
_entity_poly.pdbx_seq_one_letter_code
_entity_poly.pdbx_strand_id
1 'polypeptide(L)'
;MGAPPQARRRRATNAERDEKIFKLKVRGLTERQIAAEVGLSQARVNGIIEQRIAAHLGPVVGDMVALRDAELHDLWLKAQAQYAATDDPDTRLKAINTLRGLNESRRKLHGADAPEAMTIKLDKRLDDEGADIAEVLLKVIPEVLAAVDLDRPYRDRLTTYALELAGWHLRAVEGDPGVPRPEAPRPQLALPPGASAGPPAPDPPPHRVEPDGADAVLAQLARFEDEFGGLDD
;
A
#
# COMPACT_ATOMS: atom_id res chain seq x y z
N MET A 1 -12.72 -5.20 33.98
CA MET A 1 -11.28 -5.49 34.09
C MET A 1 -10.49 -4.40 33.40
N GLY A 2 -9.62 -3.68 34.11
CA GLY A 2 -8.88 -2.53 33.57
C GLY A 2 -7.65 -2.97 32.77
N ALA A 3 -7.39 -2.32 31.64
CA ALA A 3 -6.22 -2.60 30.81
C ALA A 3 -4.89 -2.46 31.61
N PRO A 4 -3.90 -3.34 31.37
CA PRO A 4 -2.65 -3.36 32.13
C PRO A 4 -1.89 -2.02 32.03
N PRO A 5 -1.13 -1.63 33.06
CA PRO A 5 -0.51 -0.29 33.16
C PRO A 5 0.43 0.04 31.99
N GLN A 6 1.09 -0.96 31.40
CA GLN A 6 1.92 -0.79 30.20
C GLN A 6 1.11 -0.43 28.94
N ALA A 7 -0.12 -0.95 28.81
CA ALA A 7 -1.02 -0.62 27.71
C ALA A 7 -1.56 0.82 27.80
N ARG A 8 -1.70 1.36 29.02
CA ARG A 8 -2.12 2.77 29.24
C ARG A 8 -1.04 3.76 28.81
N ARG A 9 0.22 3.51 29.15
CA ARG A 9 1.34 4.37 28.72
C ARG A 9 1.51 4.39 27.21
N ARG A 10 1.43 3.23 26.54
CA ARG A 10 1.52 3.16 25.07
C ARG A 10 0.37 3.89 24.37
N ARG A 11 -0.84 3.88 24.95
CA ARG A 11 -1.98 4.66 24.41
C ARG A 11 -1.76 6.17 24.54
N ALA A 12 -1.21 6.64 25.67
CA ALA A 12 -0.94 8.06 25.87
C ALA A 12 0.12 8.58 24.89
N THR A 13 1.24 7.87 24.73
CA THR A 13 2.30 8.25 23.78
C THR A 13 1.90 8.12 22.31
N ASN A 14 0.94 7.26 22.00
CA ASN A 14 0.36 7.20 20.65
C ASN A 14 -0.57 8.40 20.42
N ALA A 15 -1.42 8.75 21.39
CA ALA A 15 -2.34 9.89 21.26
C ALA A 15 -1.62 11.24 21.10
N GLU A 16 -0.52 11.45 21.83
CA GLU A 16 0.33 12.64 21.69
C GLU A 16 0.98 12.72 20.31
N ARG A 17 1.40 11.58 19.76
CA ARG A 17 2.01 11.49 18.42
C ARG A 17 0.98 11.74 17.33
N ASP A 18 -0.21 11.16 17.44
CA ASP A 18 -1.32 11.38 16.51
C ASP A 18 -1.76 12.85 16.53
N GLU A 19 -1.68 13.50 17.70
CA GLU A 19 -1.95 14.93 17.81
C GLU A 19 -0.87 15.80 17.16
N LYS A 20 0.40 15.43 17.31
CA LYS A 20 1.49 16.09 16.58
C LYS A 20 1.29 15.98 15.07
N ILE A 21 0.98 14.78 14.56
CA ILE A 21 0.70 14.52 13.14
C ILE A 21 -0.42 15.44 12.63
N PHE A 22 -1.53 15.49 13.36
CA PHE A 22 -2.68 16.31 12.96
C PHE A 22 -2.36 17.81 12.97
N LYS A 23 -1.63 18.31 13.98
CA LYS A 23 -1.19 19.71 14.05
C LYS A 23 -0.29 20.09 12.86
N LEU A 24 0.60 19.19 12.44
CA LEU A 24 1.46 19.43 11.28
C LEU A 24 0.64 19.47 9.97
N LYS A 25 -0.37 18.61 9.83
CA LYS A 25 -1.28 18.66 8.67
C LYS A 25 -2.07 19.98 8.62
N VAL A 26 -2.57 20.47 9.76
CA VAL A 26 -3.28 21.76 9.84
C VAL A 26 -2.36 22.94 9.48
N ARG A 27 -1.05 22.83 9.73
CA ARG A 27 -0.05 23.83 9.33
C ARG A 27 0.30 23.79 7.83
N GLY A 28 -0.32 22.89 7.05
CA GLY A 28 -0.13 22.79 5.61
C GLY A 28 1.03 21.92 5.16
N LEU A 29 1.63 21.12 6.06
CA LEU A 29 2.65 20.16 5.63
C LEU A 29 2.03 19.01 4.84
N THR A 30 2.75 18.54 3.84
CA THR A 30 2.39 17.35 3.08
C THR A 30 2.59 16.09 3.91
N GLU A 31 1.83 15.02 3.66
CA GLU A 31 1.96 13.76 4.42
C GLU A 31 3.37 13.16 4.36
N ARG A 32 4.09 13.37 3.24
CA ARG A 32 5.48 12.96 3.09
C ARG A 32 6.43 13.73 4.02
N GLN A 33 6.21 15.04 4.18
CA GLN A 33 6.99 15.87 5.11
C GLN A 33 6.69 15.49 6.56
N ILE A 34 5.41 15.25 6.87
CA ILE A 34 4.99 14.81 8.20
C ILE A 34 5.62 13.44 8.52
N ALA A 35 5.53 12.49 7.59
CA ALA A 35 6.14 11.16 7.70
C ALA A 35 7.64 11.22 8.04
N ALA A 36 8.39 12.08 7.35
CA ALA A 36 9.80 12.32 7.65
C ALA A 36 10.02 12.92 9.05
N GLU A 37 9.15 13.81 9.52
CA GLU A 37 9.27 14.47 10.83
C GLU A 37 8.90 13.56 12.02
N VAL A 38 7.90 12.68 11.87
CA VAL A 38 7.48 11.75 12.94
C VAL A 38 8.09 10.35 12.82
N GLY A 39 8.89 10.08 11.78
CA GLY A 39 9.55 8.79 11.58
C GLY A 39 8.56 7.64 11.29
N LEU A 40 7.49 7.93 10.54
CA LEU A 40 6.47 6.96 10.14
C LEU A 40 6.39 6.87 8.61
N SER A 41 5.79 5.79 8.09
CA SER A 41 5.47 5.73 6.66
C SER A 41 4.36 6.72 6.29
N GLN A 42 4.37 7.20 5.04
CA GLN A 42 3.33 8.10 4.53
C GLN A 42 1.92 7.47 4.65
N ALA A 43 1.77 6.19 4.28
CA ALA A 43 0.51 5.48 4.41
C ALA A 43 -0.01 5.45 5.85
N ARG A 44 0.90 5.27 6.83
CA ARG A 44 0.52 5.29 8.25
C ARG A 44 0.08 6.68 8.71
N VAL A 45 0.77 7.72 8.26
CA VAL A 45 0.40 9.11 8.54
C VAL A 45 -0.98 9.43 7.95
N ASN A 46 -1.23 9.03 6.69
CA ASN A 46 -2.53 9.23 6.06
C ASN A 46 -3.64 8.53 6.87
N GLY A 47 -3.47 7.25 7.22
CA GLY A 47 -4.46 6.52 8.01
C GLY A 47 -4.74 7.15 9.38
N ILE A 48 -3.73 7.72 10.05
CA ILE A 48 -3.93 8.45 11.33
C ILE A 48 -4.73 9.74 11.11
N ILE A 49 -4.43 10.49 10.04
CA ILE A 49 -5.15 11.71 9.69
C ILE A 49 -6.61 11.38 9.37
N GLU A 50 -6.87 10.40 8.50
CA GLU A 50 -8.22 9.95 8.15
C GLU A 50 -9.02 9.52 9.38
N GLN A 51 -8.43 8.71 10.28
CA GLN A 51 -9.09 8.28 11.51
C GLN A 51 -9.47 9.47 12.40
N ARG A 52 -8.58 10.47 12.51
CA ARG A 52 -8.83 11.65 13.35
C ARG A 52 -9.86 12.58 12.73
N ILE A 53 -9.84 12.76 11.41
CA ILE A 53 -10.88 13.48 10.67
C ILE A 53 -12.22 12.78 10.87
N ALA A 54 -12.29 11.46 10.68
CA ALA A 54 -13.51 10.69 10.89
C ALA A 54 -14.03 10.78 12.32
N ALA A 55 -13.15 10.74 13.33
CA ALA A 55 -13.53 10.87 14.73
C ALA A 55 -14.10 12.26 15.09
N HIS A 56 -13.62 13.32 14.44
CA HIS A 56 -14.12 14.69 14.67
C HIS A 56 -15.31 15.08 13.81
N LEU A 57 -15.25 14.80 12.51
CA LEU A 57 -16.31 15.16 11.57
C LEU A 57 -17.46 14.16 11.58
N GLY A 58 -17.22 12.89 11.92
CA GLY A 58 -18.25 11.85 11.96
C GLY A 58 -19.46 12.23 12.82
N PRO A 59 -19.27 12.67 14.08
CA PRO A 59 -20.38 13.15 14.91
C PRO A 59 -21.10 14.35 14.31
N VAL A 60 -20.37 15.36 13.82
CA VAL A 60 -20.95 16.59 13.24
C VAL A 60 -21.77 16.28 11.99
N VAL A 61 -21.24 15.44 11.10
CA VAL A 61 -21.95 14.97 9.91
C VAL A 61 -23.16 14.12 10.32
N GLY A 62 -23.01 13.27 11.33
CA GLY A 62 -24.11 12.47 11.89
C GLY A 62 -25.26 13.34 12.40
N ASP A 63 -24.95 14.38 13.18
CA ASP A 63 -25.93 15.33 13.71
C ASP A 63 -26.61 16.11 12.58
N MET A 64 -25.86 16.56 11.58
CA MET A 64 -26.42 17.23 10.40
C MET A 64 -27.36 16.29 9.63
N VAL A 65 -26.95 15.04 9.39
CA VAL A 65 -27.76 14.03 8.71
C VAL A 65 -29.03 13.75 9.51
N ALA A 66 -28.95 13.60 10.82
CA ALA A 66 -30.11 13.37 11.68
C ALA A 66 -31.11 14.53 11.63
N LEU A 67 -30.61 15.78 11.70
CA LEU A 67 -31.46 16.98 11.58
C LEU A 67 -32.16 17.02 10.23
N ARG A 68 -31.44 16.74 9.14
CA ARG A 68 -32.01 16.75 7.78
C ARG A 68 -32.99 15.60 7.55
N ASP A 69 -32.73 14.43 8.11
CA ASP A 69 -33.66 13.29 7.99
C ASP A 69 -34.97 13.58 8.76
N ALA A 70 -34.90 14.23 9.93
CA ALA A 70 -36.08 14.68 10.67
C ALA A 70 -36.91 15.70 9.88
N GLU A 71 -36.27 16.71 9.27
CA GLU A 71 -36.96 17.68 8.42
C GLU A 71 -37.64 17.01 7.20
N LEU A 72 -36.92 16.10 6.53
CA LEU A 72 -37.46 15.36 5.38
C LEU A 72 -38.62 14.46 5.78
N HIS A 73 -38.56 13.84 6.96
CA HIS A 73 -39.64 13.03 7.52
C HIS A 73 -40.89 13.86 7.81
N ASP A 74 -40.74 15.02 8.43
CA ASP A 74 -41.85 15.95 8.69
C ASP A 74 -42.53 16.42 7.40
N LEU A 75 -41.73 16.77 6.37
CA LEU A 75 -42.25 17.13 5.06
C LEU A 75 -42.98 15.97 4.39
N TRP A 76 -42.47 14.75 4.56
CA TRP A 76 -43.09 13.55 4.02
C TRP A 76 -44.46 13.31 4.66
N LEU A 77 -44.58 13.42 5.98
CA LEU A 77 -45.87 13.29 6.69
C LEU A 77 -46.88 14.35 6.22
N LYS A 78 -46.45 15.60 6.03
CA LYS A 78 -47.31 16.67 5.51
C LYS A 78 -47.80 16.39 4.09
N ALA A 79 -46.90 15.97 3.19
CA ALA A 79 -47.26 15.63 1.82
C ALA A 79 -48.18 14.40 1.75
N GLN A 80 -47.95 13.41 2.62
CA GLN A 80 -48.82 12.23 2.73
C GLN A 80 -50.22 12.60 3.24
N ALA A 81 -50.33 13.48 4.23
CA ALA A 81 -51.61 13.97 4.73
C ALA A 81 -52.38 14.72 3.63
N GLN A 82 -51.70 15.55 2.82
CA GLN A 82 -52.31 16.23 1.67
C GLN A 82 -52.79 15.24 0.60
N TYR A 83 -52.00 14.21 0.31
CA TYR A 83 -52.40 13.14 -0.60
C TYR A 83 -53.66 12.41 -0.12
N ALA A 84 -53.73 12.10 1.17
CA ALA A 84 -54.86 11.37 1.76
C ALA A 84 -56.13 12.22 1.89
N ALA A 85 -56.00 13.54 2.07
CA ALA A 85 -57.13 14.45 2.32
C ALA A 85 -57.77 15.01 1.04
N THR A 86 -57.14 14.85 -0.12
CA THR A 86 -57.61 15.45 -1.39
C THR A 86 -58.21 14.41 -2.34
N ASP A 87 -59.37 14.74 -2.92
CA ASP A 87 -59.99 13.99 -4.03
C ASP A 87 -59.70 14.61 -5.40
N ASP A 88 -59.09 15.80 -5.43
CA ASP A 88 -58.66 16.46 -6.65
C ASP A 88 -57.46 15.72 -7.28
N PRO A 89 -57.58 15.20 -8.53
CA PRO A 89 -56.53 14.43 -9.19
C PRO A 89 -55.22 15.21 -9.36
N ASP A 90 -55.28 16.51 -9.65
CA ASP A 90 -54.10 17.33 -9.89
C ASP A 90 -53.30 17.55 -8.59
N THR A 91 -54.01 17.84 -7.50
CA THR A 91 -53.41 17.95 -6.16
C THR A 91 -52.83 16.62 -5.70
N ARG A 92 -53.51 15.50 -5.99
CA ARG A 92 -53.03 14.15 -5.68
C ARG A 92 -51.73 13.84 -6.43
N LEU A 93 -51.65 14.18 -7.73
CA LEU A 93 -50.45 14.01 -8.53
C LEU A 93 -49.28 14.87 -8.03
N LYS A 94 -49.53 16.12 -7.64
CA LYS A 94 -48.51 16.99 -7.03
C LYS A 94 -47.96 16.37 -5.74
N ALA A 95 -48.83 15.87 -4.86
CA ALA A 95 -48.39 15.22 -3.62
C ALA A 95 -47.54 13.97 -3.88
N ILE A 96 -47.89 13.13 -4.86
CA ILE A 96 -47.07 11.98 -5.29
C ILE A 96 -45.67 12.44 -5.75
N ASN A 97 -45.59 13.46 -6.60
CA ASN A 97 -44.31 13.96 -7.10
C ASN A 97 -43.44 14.54 -5.97
N THR A 98 -44.05 15.25 -5.01
CA THR A 98 -43.35 15.73 -3.81
C THR A 98 -42.82 14.58 -2.96
N LEU A 99 -43.62 13.55 -2.69
CA LEU A 99 -43.20 12.36 -1.95
C LEU A 99 -42.03 11.64 -2.65
N ARG A 100 -42.05 11.55 -3.99
CA ARG A 100 -40.93 11.00 -4.77
C ARG A 100 -39.66 11.82 -4.58
N GLY A 101 -39.73 13.15 -4.74
CA GLY A 101 -38.57 14.05 -4.56
C GLY A 101 -37.99 14.03 -3.15
N LEU A 102 -38.83 13.89 -2.12
CA LEU A 102 -38.38 13.73 -0.74
C LEU A 102 -37.62 12.40 -0.54
N ASN A 103 -38.10 11.30 -1.11
CA ASN A 103 -37.40 10.02 -1.06
C ASN A 103 -36.05 10.04 -1.81
N GLU A 104 -35.99 10.69 -2.98
CA GLU A 104 -34.73 10.91 -3.69
C GLU A 104 -33.75 11.74 -2.86
N SER A 105 -34.24 12.78 -2.18
CA SER A 105 -33.42 13.60 -1.28
C SER A 105 -32.87 12.81 -0.10
N ARG A 106 -33.65 11.90 0.48
CA ARG A 106 -33.19 10.96 1.52
C ARG A 106 -32.13 10.00 1.01
N ARG A 107 -32.31 9.42 -0.19
CA ARG A 107 -31.30 8.54 -0.81
C ARG A 107 -29.97 9.26 -1.02
N LYS A 108 -30.01 10.51 -1.48
CA LYS A 108 -28.82 11.35 -1.64
C LYS A 108 -28.16 11.68 -0.30
N LEU A 109 -28.95 12.02 0.72
CA LEU A 109 -28.45 12.32 2.06
C LEU A 109 -27.65 11.15 2.65
N HIS A 110 -28.08 9.91 2.43
CA HIS A 110 -27.40 8.71 2.90
C HIS A 110 -26.36 8.15 1.91
N GLY A 111 -26.07 8.86 0.81
CA GLY A 111 -25.12 8.40 -0.20
C GLY A 111 -25.53 7.11 -0.92
N ALA A 112 -26.81 6.72 -0.86
CA ALA A 112 -27.32 5.52 -1.54
C ALA A 112 -27.26 5.65 -3.07
N ASP A 113 -27.22 6.89 -3.57
CA ASP A 113 -27.08 7.22 -5.00
C ASP A 113 -25.66 7.69 -5.36
N ALA A 114 -24.68 7.62 -4.45
CA ALA A 114 -23.32 8.02 -4.75
C ALA A 114 -22.58 6.89 -5.49
N PRO A 115 -22.28 7.01 -6.80
CA PRO A 115 -21.49 6.01 -7.52
C PRO A 115 -20.12 5.81 -6.86
N GLU A 116 -19.53 6.89 -6.33
CA GLU A 116 -18.28 6.89 -5.59
C GLU A 116 -18.32 5.99 -4.34
N ALA A 117 -19.46 5.87 -3.65
CA ALA A 117 -19.54 5.01 -2.47
C ALA A 117 -19.43 3.51 -2.83
N MET A 118 -19.91 3.13 -4.01
CA MET A 118 -19.72 1.78 -4.56
C MET A 118 -18.30 1.60 -5.09
N THR A 119 -17.78 2.57 -5.84
CA THR A 119 -16.39 2.54 -6.34
C THR A 119 -15.38 2.46 -5.21
N ILE A 120 -15.46 3.32 -4.20
CA ILE A 120 -14.57 3.31 -3.02
C ILE A 120 -14.67 1.99 -2.25
N LYS A 121 -15.87 1.39 -2.14
CA LYS A 121 -16.03 0.08 -1.51
C LYS A 121 -15.43 -1.05 -2.33
N LEU A 122 -15.53 -0.96 -3.66
CA LEU A 122 -14.94 -1.94 -4.57
C LEU A 122 -13.42 -1.81 -4.60
N ASP A 123 -12.87 -0.60 -4.64
CA ASP A 123 -11.42 -0.35 -4.61
C ASP A 123 -10.82 -0.85 -3.30
N LYS A 124 -11.42 -0.51 -2.15
CA LYS A 124 -10.98 -1.04 -0.85
C LYS A 124 -11.04 -2.56 -0.79
N ARG A 125 -12.08 -3.16 -1.35
CA ARG A 125 -12.24 -4.61 -1.40
C ARG A 125 -11.21 -5.25 -2.33
N LEU A 126 -10.86 -4.61 -3.44
CA LEU A 126 -9.79 -5.06 -4.33
C LEU A 126 -8.43 -4.99 -3.64
N ASP A 127 -8.16 -3.91 -2.90
CA ASP A 127 -6.93 -3.76 -2.11
C ASP A 127 -6.82 -4.84 -1.03
N ASP A 128 -7.91 -5.08 -0.29
CA ASP A 128 -7.97 -6.10 0.76
C ASP A 128 -7.84 -7.53 0.18
N GLU A 129 -8.59 -7.86 -0.89
CA GLU A 129 -8.51 -9.16 -1.56
C GLU A 129 -7.13 -9.39 -2.21
N GLY A 130 -6.50 -8.33 -2.76
CA GLY A 130 -5.15 -8.39 -3.30
C GLY A 130 -4.10 -8.68 -2.24
N ALA A 131 -4.23 -8.07 -1.06
CA ALA A 131 -3.37 -8.34 0.09
C ALA A 131 -3.54 -9.79 0.60
N ASP A 132 -4.78 -10.27 0.71
CA ASP A 132 -5.08 -11.64 1.14
C ASP A 132 -4.52 -12.68 0.16
N ILE A 133 -4.66 -12.47 -1.15
CA ILE A 133 -4.11 -13.37 -2.18
C ILE A 133 -2.57 -13.39 -2.11
N ALA A 134 -1.93 -12.23 -1.98
CA ALA A 134 -0.49 -12.15 -1.83
C ALA A 134 0.00 -12.89 -0.57
N GLU A 135 -0.71 -12.76 0.55
CA GLU A 135 -0.40 -13.48 1.78
C GLU A 135 -0.55 -15.01 1.62
N VAL A 136 -1.61 -15.47 0.95
CA VAL A 136 -1.80 -16.89 0.65
C VAL A 136 -0.67 -17.43 -0.24
N LEU A 137 -0.32 -16.71 -1.31
CA LEU A 137 0.76 -17.14 -2.22
C LEU A 137 2.10 -17.22 -1.50
N LEU A 138 2.41 -16.29 -0.60
CA LEU A 138 3.63 -16.30 0.21
C LEU A 138 3.70 -17.51 1.17
N LYS A 139 2.56 -18.11 1.54
CA LYS A 139 2.50 -19.34 2.35
C LYS A 139 2.56 -20.61 1.49
N VAL A 140 1.81 -20.64 0.38
CA VAL A 140 1.67 -21.83 -0.47
C VAL A 140 2.92 -22.11 -1.30
N ILE A 141 3.57 -21.08 -1.86
CA ILE A 141 4.74 -21.26 -2.73
C ILE A 141 5.88 -22.01 -2.00
N PRO A 142 6.27 -21.63 -0.76
CA PRO A 142 7.27 -22.37 0.00
C PRO A 142 6.88 -23.83 0.29
N GLU A 143 5.61 -24.11 0.60
CA GLU A 143 5.13 -25.47 0.87
C GLU A 143 5.20 -26.37 -0.37
N VAL A 144 4.76 -25.84 -1.52
CA VAL A 144 4.84 -26.55 -2.81
C VAL A 144 6.29 -26.81 -3.19
N LEU A 145 7.17 -25.82 -3.04
CA LEU A 145 8.60 -25.98 -3.33
C LEU A 145 9.28 -26.95 -2.36
N ALA A 146 8.85 -27.02 -1.10
CA ALA A 146 9.37 -27.97 -0.12
C ALA A 146 8.96 -29.42 -0.39
N ALA A 147 7.86 -29.64 -1.12
CA ALA A 147 7.43 -30.97 -1.56
C ALA A 147 8.27 -31.54 -2.72
N VAL A 148 9.09 -30.70 -3.36
CA VAL A 148 10.01 -31.11 -4.43
C VAL A 148 11.42 -31.25 -3.85
N ASP A 149 12.15 -32.27 -4.29
CA ASP A 149 13.52 -32.56 -3.84
C ASP A 149 14.52 -31.56 -4.45
N LEU A 150 14.50 -30.33 -3.93
CA LEU A 150 15.33 -29.21 -4.34
C LEU A 150 16.21 -28.75 -3.18
N ASP A 151 17.42 -28.31 -3.49
CA ASP A 151 18.30 -27.67 -2.53
C ASP A 151 17.70 -26.34 -2.03
N ARG A 152 17.91 -26.04 -0.75
CA ARG A 152 17.39 -24.83 -0.10
C ARG A 152 17.72 -23.51 -0.86
N PRO A 153 18.97 -23.27 -1.29
CA PRO A 153 19.29 -22.02 -1.99
C PRO A 153 18.67 -21.93 -3.41
N TYR A 154 18.34 -23.05 -4.06
CA TYR A 154 17.57 -23.02 -5.29
C TYR A 154 16.07 -22.79 -5.05
N ARG A 155 15.50 -23.32 -3.96
CA ARG A 155 14.12 -23.02 -3.54
C ARG A 155 13.91 -21.54 -3.26
N ASP A 156 14.85 -20.89 -2.58
CA ASP A 156 14.76 -19.46 -2.28
C ASP A 156 14.79 -18.60 -3.57
N ARG A 157 15.64 -18.99 -4.54
CA ARG A 157 15.69 -18.37 -5.87
C ARG A 157 14.41 -18.58 -6.68
N LEU A 158 13.82 -19.79 -6.64
CA LEU A 158 12.54 -20.07 -7.29
C LEU A 158 11.39 -19.29 -6.65
N THR A 159 11.38 -19.14 -5.33
CA THR A 159 10.37 -18.34 -4.62
C THR A 159 10.45 -16.88 -5.05
N THR A 160 11.66 -16.31 -5.07
CA THR A 160 11.90 -14.93 -5.53
C THR A 160 11.47 -14.74 -6.98
N TYR A 161 11.86 -15.66 -7.86
CA TYR A 161 11.46 -15.65 -9.27
C TYR A 161 9.93 -15.72 -9.44
N ALA A 162 9.22 -16.55 -8.66
CA ALA A 162 7.77 -16.64 -8.74
C ALA A 162 7.09 -15.31 -8.34
N LEU A 163 7.59 -14.65 -7.30
CA LEU A 163 7.08 -13.34 -6.86
C LEU A 163 7.36 -12.24 -7.90
N GLU A 164 8.56 -12.21 -8.46
CA GLU A 164 8.92 -11.28 -9.52
C GLU A 164 8.07 -11.50 -10.78
N LEU A 165 7.86 -12.75 -11.17
CA LEU A 165 7.04 -13.13 -12.32
C LEU A 165 5.57 -12.76 -12.11
N ALA A 166 5.03 -12.98 -10.91
CA ALA A 166 3.68 -12.55 -10.55
C ALA A 166 3.55 -11.01 -10.62
N GLY A 167 4.51 -10.28 -10.05
CA GLY A 167 4.55 -8.81 -10.11
C GLY A 167 4.75 -8.27 -11.52
N TRP A 168 5.43 -9.02 -12.40
CA TRP A 168 5.54 -8.69 -13.82
C TRP A 168 4.21 -8.87 -14.55
N HIS A 169 3.51 -9.98 -14.34
CA HIS A 169 2.20 -10.23 -14.94
C HIS A 169 1.13 -9.22 -14.50
N LEU A 170 1.15 -8.79 -13.23
CA LEU A 170 0.23 -7.76 -12.73
C LEU A 170 0.43 -6.43 -13.48
N ARG A 171 1.68 -5.97 -13.61
CA ARG A 171 2.03 -4.74 -14.34
C ARG A 171 1.67 -4.81 -15.83
N ALA A 172 1.84 -5.99 -16.45
CA ALA A 172 1.47 -6.19 -17.85
C ALA A 172 -0.05 -6.07 -18.08
N VAL A 173 -0.88 -6.50 -17.11
CA VAL A 173 -2.35 -6.34 -17.17
C VAL A 173 -2.76 -4.87 -17.00
N GLU A 174 -2.03 -4.11 -16.18
CA GLU A 174 -2.22 -2.67 -15.97
C GLU A 174 -1.71 -1.81 -17.14
N GLY A 175 -1.11 -2.43 -18.15
CA GLY A 175 -0.68 -1.76 -19.37
C GLY A 175 0.67 -1.04 -19.26
N ASP A 176 1.53 -1.43 -18.30
CA ASP A 176 2.91 -0.94 -18.18
C ASP A 176 3.89 -1.90 -18.88
N PRO A 177 4.31 -1.63 -20.14
CA PRO A 177 5.02 -2.60 -20.96
C PRO A 177 6.55 -2.52 -20.82
N GLY A 178 7.07 -1.68 -19.91
CA GLY A 178 8.50 -1.34 -19.87
C GLY A 178 9.41 -2.32 -19.11
N VAL A 179 8.85 -3.25 -18.33
CA VAL A 179 9.67 -4.14 -17.48
C VAL A 179 10.00 -5.42 -18.25
N PRO A 180 11.27 -5.81 -18.40
CA PRO A 180 11.63 -7.08 -19.01
C PRO A 180 11.13 -8.25 -18.15
N ARG A 181 10.70 -9.33 -18.80
CA ARG A 181 10.23 -10.55 -18.13
C ARG A 181 11.38 -11.13 -17.28
N PRO A 182 11.14 -11.47 -16.00
CA PRO A 182 12.14 -12.15 -15.18
C PRO A 182 12.61 -13.45 -15.83
N GLU A 183 13.90 -13.75 -15.73
CA GLU A 183 14.48 -15.00 -16.25
C GLU A 183 14.40 -16.13 -15.21
N ALA A 184 14.05 -17.33 -15.67
CA ALA A 184 13.98 -18.50 -14.80
C ALA A 184 15.37 -18.85 -14.24
N PRO A 185 15.51 -19.05 -12.91
CA PRO A 185 16.78 -19.45 -12.32
C PRO A 185 17.20 -20.82 -12.87
N ARG A 186 18.46 -20.93 -13.31
CA ARG A 186 18.99 -22.18 -13.84
C ARG A 186 19.50 -23.06 -12.70
N PRO A 187 19.20 -24.37 -12.69
CA PRO A 187 19.78 -25.29 -11.72
C PRO A 187 21.29 -25.34 -11.96
N GLN A 188 22.08 -24.99 -10.96
CA GLN A 188 23.51 -25.24 -10.98
C GLN A 188 23.69 -26.73 -10.75
N LEU A 189 23.81 -27.50 -11.84
CA LEU A 189 24.26 -28.88 -11.77
C LEU A 189 25.64 -28.84 -11.11
N ALA A 190 25.72 -29.38 -9.88
CA ALA A 190 27.00 -29.69 -9.28
C ALA A 190 27.72 -30.62 -10.25
N LEU A 191 28.74 -30.10 -10.94
CA LEU A 191 29.65 -30.96 -11.69
C LEU A 191 30.18 -31.99 -10.68
N PRO A 192 30.05 -33.30 -10.93
CA PRO A 192 30.68 -34.28 -10.06
C PRO A 192 32.17 -33.93 -9.98
N PRO A 193 32.83 -34.11 -8.82
CA PRO A 193 34.27 -33.94 -8.74
C PRO A 193 34.89 -34.89 -9.76
N GLY A 194 35.34 -34.34 -10.89
CA GLY A 194 35.98 -35.09 -11.95
C GLY A 194 37.23 -35.74 -11.35
N ALA A 195 37.38 -37.04 -11.58
CA ALA A 195 38.62 -37.74 -11.31
C ALA A 195 39.71 -37.17 -12.24
N SER A 196 40.42 -36.15 -11.76
CA SER A 196 41.65 -35.65 -12.37
C SER A 196 42.82 -35.95 -11.42
N ALA A 197 43.10 -37.23 -11.23
CA ALA A 197 44.45 -37.67 -10.88
C ALA A 197 45.31 -37.64 -12.16
N GLY A 198 45.64 -36.43 -12.62
CA GLY A 198 46.72 -36.20 -13.57
C GLY A 198 48.05 -36.08 -12.83
N PRO A 199 49.20 -36.33 -13.49
CA PRO A 199 50.52 -36.27 -12.87
C PRO A 199 50.78 -34.88 -12.26
N PRO A 200 51.68 -34.75 -11.27
CA PRO A 200 51.95 -33.49 -10.59
C PRO A 200 52.25 -32.39 -11.61
N ALA A 201 51.49 -31.29 -11.51
CA ALA A 201 51.70 -30.11 -12.33
C ALA A 201 53.13 -29.58 -12.11
N PRO A 202 53.81 -29.08 -13.16
CA PRO A 202 55.03 -28.31 -12.98
C PRO A 202 54.72 -27.05 -12.14
N ASP A 203 55.74 -26.57 -11.40
CA ASP A 203 55.63 -25.45 -10.48
C ASP A 203 54.82 -24.28 -11.07
N PRO A 204 53.95 -23.64 -10.27
CA PRO A 204 53.15 -22.54 -10.73
C PRO A 204 54.05 -21.41 -11.23
N PRO A 205 53.76 -20.79 -12.40
CA PRO A 205 54.42 -19.56 -12.78
C PRO A 205 54.16 -18.50 -11.69
N PRO A 206 55.13 -17.61 -11.42
CA PRO A 206 54.98 -16.59 -10.39
C PRO A 206 53.69 -15.80 -10.63
N HIS A 207 52.90 -15.65 -9.57
CA HIS A 207 51.63 -14.94 -9.59
C HIS A 207 51.78 -13.63 -10.36
N ARG A 208 51.11 -13.53 -11.52
CA ARG A 208 50.80 -12.23 -12.10
C ARG A 208 49.92 -11.51 -11.09
N VAL A 209 50.47 -10.47 -10.50
CA VAL A 209 49.72 -9.48 -9.71
C VAL A 209 48.61 -8.97 -10.63
N GLU A 210 47.36 -9.26 -10.28
CA GLU A 210 46.21 -8.71 -11.00
C GLU A 210 46.26 -7.17 -10.93
N PRO A 211 46.00 -6.44 -12.02
CA PRO A 211 46.21 -4.99 -12.07
C PRO A 211 45.22 -4.18 -11.22
N ASP A 212 44.20 -4.82 -10.65
CA ASP A 212 43.04 -4.15 -10.05
C ASP A 212 43.05 -4.24 -8.51
N GLY A 213 44.22 -4.41 -7.90
CA GLY A 213 44.40 -4.28 -6.46
C GLY A 213 44.32 -2.82 -6.00
N ALA A 214 43.78 -2.58 -4.81
CA ALA A 214 43.71 -1.24 -4.21
C ALA A 214 45.07 -0.51 -4.21
N ASP A 215 46.18 -1.25 -4.04
CA ASP A 215 47.53 -0.70 -4.08
C ASP A 215 47.95 -0.23 -5.49
N ALA A 216 47.45 -0.88 -6.55
CA ALA A 216 47.70 -0.46 -7.94
C ALA A 216 46.93 0.83 -8.28
N VAL A 217 45.70 0.96 -7.77
CA VAL A 217 44.89 2.18 -7.90
C VAL A 217 45.54 3.35 -7.16
N LEU A 218 46.06 3.12 -5.95
CA LEU A 218 46.78 4.15 -5.19
C LEU A 218 48.09 4.56 -5.87
N ALA A 219 48.84 3.62 -6.45
CA ALA A 219 50.04 3.93 -7.23
C ALA A 219 49.73 4.71 -8.52
N GLN A 220 48.57 4.46 -9.14
CA GLN A 220 48.12 5.19 -10.32
C GLN A 220 47.66 6.61 -9.99
N LEU A 221 46.98 6.80 -8.85
CA LEU A 221 46.62 8.13 -8.31
C LEU A 221 47.86 8.97 -7.98
N ALA A 222 48.87 8.39 -7.33
CA ALA A 222 50.12 9.09 -7.02
C ALA A 222 50.86 9.58 -8.28
N ARG A 223 50.86 8.77 -9.37
CA ARG A 223 51.43 9.20 -10.65
C ARG A 223 50.62 10.31 -11.32
N PHE A 224 49.31 10.33 -11.10
CA PHE A 224 48.43 11.35 -11.66
C PHE A 224 48.63 12.71 -10.97
N GLU A 225 48.83 12.71 -9.64
CA GLU A 225 49.14 13.93 -8.88
C GLU A 225 50.50 14.52 -9.25
N ASP A 226 51.50 13.68 -9.54
CA ASP A 226 52.81 14.12 -10.04
C ASP A 226 52.73 14.75 -11.44
N GLU A 227 51.82 14.28 -12.30
CA GLU A 227 51.69 14.74 -13.69
C GLU A 227 50.78 15.96 -13.83
N PHE A 228 49.74 16.08 -13.00
CA PHE A 228 48.68 17.09 -13.15
C PHE A 228 48.55 18.08 -11.98
N GLY A 229 49.34 17.89 -10.91
CA GLY A 229 49.22 18.68 -9.69
C GLY A 229 48.05 18.25 -8.81
N GLY A 230 48.11 18.58 -7.52
CA GLY A 230 47.09 18.20 -6.53
C GLY A 230 45.69 18.71 -6.90
N LEU A 231 44.68 17.87 -6.71
CA LEU A 231 43.27 18.14 -7.05
C LEU A 231 42.54 19.03 -6.03
N ASP A 232 43.28 19.78 -5.21
CA ASP A 232 42.72 20.72 -4.23
C ASP A 232 42.63 22.13 -4.83
N ASP A 233 41.48 22.45 -5.43
CA ASP A 233 40.94 23.81 -5.59
C ASP A 233 39.56 23.91 -4.93
#